data_AF-A0A0H3DFK0-F1
#
_entry.id   AF-A0A0H3DFK0-F1
#
_cell.length_a   1.000
_cell.length_b   1.000
_cell.length_c   1.000
_cell.angle_alpha   90.00
_cell.angle_beta   90.00
_cell.angle_gamma   90.00
#
_symmetry.space_group_name_H-M   'P 1'
#
loop_
_entity.id
_entity.type
_entity.pdbx_description
1 polymer ?
#
loop_
_entity_poly.entity_id
_entity_poly.type
_entity_poly.pdbx_seq_one_letter_code
_entity_poly.pdbx_strand_id
1 'polypeptide(L)'
;MQQTADVTEELARRVVTAAGRALDVALMPEQALVQASPRDGVDYQANLAMSLGKQLGRPPREVAGLIAGALELDGIADPPEVSGPGFLNFSLRTEWLEARTGALLGDPRLGVPETTEPRRIALDYSSPNVAKEMHVGHLRSSVIGDALARLLRFAGHEVLPHNHLGDWGTPFGMLIEHLLDVPAGQRAIADLDAFYREARRKFDSDEAFATRARTRVVKLQSGDEDTLAVWQELVDESTRHFNEVYALLGISLTDKDIYGESYYNPYLATVIDDLEAAGLTEVSNGAICVFPEGFSNREGDRLPLIVRKRDGGYGYAATDLATVRYWTAERGATDLLYVVGTPQAQHFAMVFATCRAAGWLTGHAEHVGFGTVLGADGKAMRTRAGETVKLADLLTEAVTQAAAVVTERSELDAAGQAEVARAVGIGAVKYADLSGDRERDYVFAWDRMLAYEGNTSVYLQYAHARTQSLLRKAGGLPEGTQVALEAPAERALALKLLRFGEALKAATSGYAPHKLCTYLYETAVAFSRFFEECPVLKASSPSLRASRLRLTTLTSHTLALGLSLLGIEAPDRL
;
A
#
# COMPACT_ATOMS: atom_id res chain seq x y z
N MET A 1 17.52 7.46 -25.97
CA MET A 1 17.33 7.69 -24.53
C MET A 1 15.94 8.22 -24.32
N GLN A 2 15.04 7.43 -23.75
CA GLN A 2 13.76 7.93 -23.25
C GLN A 2 14.09 8.96 -22.16
N GLN A 3 13.83 10.23 -22.41
CA GLN A 3 13.95 11.26 -21.37
C GLN A 3 12.93 10.92 -20.29
N THR A 4 13.40 10.48 -19.11
CA THR A 4 12.55 10.22 -17.95
C THR A 4 11.73 11.48 -17.64
N ALA A 5 10.46 11.35 -17.24
CA ALA A 5 9.68 12.51 -16.82
C ALA A 5 10.02 12.97 -15.40
N ASP A 6 10.78 12.16 -14.65
CA ASP A 6 11.26 12.50 -13.31
C ASP A 6 12.35 13.58 -13.40
N VAL A 7 11.96 14.82 -13.04
CA VAL A 7 12.85 15.99 -13.04
C VAL A 7 13.97 15.83 -12.02
N THR A 8 13.66 15.26 -10.85
CA THR A 8 14.63 15.00 -9.79
C THR A 8 15.71 14.05 -10.28
N GLU A 9 15.35 12.97 -10.97
CA GLU A 9 16.31 12.00 -11.52
C GLU A 9 17.18 12.62 -12.63
N GLU A 10 16.58 13.38 -13.54
CA GLU A 10 17.32 14.04 -14.63
C GLU A 10 18.32 15.06 -14.08
N LEU A 11 17.91 15.90 -13.12
CA LEU A 11 18.80 16.83 -12.44
C LEU A 11 19.89 16.09 -11.66
N ALA A 12 19.55 15.01 -10.97
CA ALA A 12 20.50 14.21 -10.20
C ALA A 12 21.60 13.64 -11.08
N ARG A 13 21.25 13.02 -12.23
CA ARG A 13 22.22 12.49 -13.21
C ARG A 13 23.17 13.58 -13.71
N ARG A 14 22.66 14.77 -13.99
CA ARG A 14 23.47 15.92 -14.45
C ARG A 14 24.40 16.42 -13.36
N VAL A 15 23.89 16.55 -12.13
CA VAL A 15 24.67 16.96 -10.97
C VAL A 15 25.83 16.00 -10.69
N VAL A 16 25.59 14.68 -10.70
CA VAL A 16 26.68 13.71 -10.47
C VAL A 16 27.66 13.65 -11.63
N THR A 17 27.20 13.82 -12.87
CA THR A 17 28.08 13.89 -14.05
C THR A 17 29.00 15.11 -13.97
N ALA A 18 28.45 16.29 -13.63
CA ALA A 18 29.22 17.50 -13.45
C ALA A 18 30.22 17.38 -12.28
N ALA A 19 29.79 16.79 -11.15
CA ALA A 19 30.67 16.52 -10.02
C ALA A 19 31.81 15.58 -10.41
N GLY A 20 31.54 14.51 -11.15
CA GLY A 20 32.56 13.58 -11.62
C GLY A 20 33.59 14.23 -12.53
N ARG A 21 33.15 15.09 -13.47
CA ARG A 21 34.04 15.86 -14.34
C ARG A 21 34.88 16.91 -13.57
N ALA A 22 34.26 17.61 -12.62
CA ALA A 22 34.90 18.72 -11.92
C ALA A 22 35.82 18.30 -10.76
N LEU A 23 35.56 17.14 -10.16
CA LEU A 23 36.17 16.71 -8.90
C LEU A 23 36.81 15.31 -8.98
N ASP A 24 36.75 14.62 -10.12
CA ASP A 24 37.28 13.27 -10.33
C ASP A 24 36.71 12.24 -9.34
N VAL A 25 35.38 12.22 -9.22
CA VAL A 25 34.63 11.32 -8.32
C VAL A 25 33.63 10.46 -9.09
N ALA A 26 33.49 9.19 -8.70
CA ALA A 26 32.44 8.32 -9.20
C ALA A 26 31.24 8.35 -8.24
N LEU A 27 30.06 8.69 -8.74
CA LEU A 27 28.85 8.89 -7.95
C LEU A 27 27.64 8.31 -8.66
N MET A 28 26.69 7.80 -7.88
CA MET A 28 25.37 7.40 -8.35
C MET A 28 24.37 8.55 -8.18
N PRO A 29 23.35 8.69 -9.06
CA PRO A 29 22.39 9.80 -9.03
C PRO A 29 21.74 10.05 -7.65
N GLU A 30 21.45 8.99 -6.88
CA GLU A 30 20.83 9.08 -5.55
C GLU A 30 21.66 9.93 -4.57
N GLN A 31 22.99 9.94 -4.75
CA GLN A 31 23.91 10.72 -3.92
C GLN A 31 23.78 12.23 -4.17
N ALA A 32 23.19 12.66 -5.30
CA ALA A 32 22.95 14.07 -5.57
C ALA A 32 21.99 14.72 -4.55
N LEU A 33 21.10 13.90 -3.95
CA LEU A 33 20.06 14.32 -3.01
C LEU A 33 19.25 15.52 -3.55
N VAL A 34 18.83 15.42 -4.82
CA VAL A 34 17.93 16.39 -5.42
C VAL A 34 16.54 16.23 -4.80
N GLN A 35 15.93 17.35 -4.44
CA GLN A 35 14.57 17.39 -3.90
C GLN A 35 13.91 18.71 -4.27
N ALA A 36 12.58 18.74 -4.29
CA ALA A 36 11.87 20.00 -4.47
C ALA A 36 12.16 20.97 -3.32
N SER A 37 12.35 22.24 -3.63
CA SER A 37 12.65 23.25 -2.62
C SER A 37 11.36 23.86 -2.07
N PRO A 38 11.29 24.16 -0.75
CA PRO A 38 10.23 24.97 -0.18
C PRO A 38 10.46 26.48 -0.38
N ARG A 39 11.60 26.89 -0.94
CA ARG A 39 11.97 28.31 -1.12
C ARG A 39 11.30 28.89 -2.35
N ASP A 40 10.62 30.02 -2.19
CA ASP A 40 10.02 30.75 -3.30
C ASP A 40 11.06 31.09 -4.39
N GLY A 41 10.69 30.84 -5.65
CA GLY A 41 11.54 31.05 -6.82
C GLY A 41 12.55 29.93 -7.09
N VAL A 42 12.63 28.91 -6.24
CA VAL A 42 13.47 27.73 -6.43
C VAL A 42 12.59 26.49 -6.56
N ASP A 43 12.69 25.79 -7.69
CA ASP A 43 11.89 24.58 -7.93
C ASP A 43 12.52 23.35 -7.26
N TYR A 44 13.84 23.19 -7.41
CA TYR A 44 14.61 22.06 -6.86
C TYR A 44 15.89 22.53 -6.21
N GLN A 45 16.41 21.74 -5.28
CA GLN A 45 17.73 21.91 -4.69
C GLN A 45 18.49 20.60 -4.61
N ALA A 46 19.80 20.63 -4.79
CA ALA A 46 20.70 19.49 -4.56
C ALA A 46 21.65 19.75 -3.39
N ASN A 47 21.88 18.70 -2.58
CA ASN A 47 22.65 18.79 -1.34
C ASN A 47 24.01 18.06 -1.43
N LEU A 48 24.40 17.57 -2.62
CA LEU A 48 25.61 16.79 -2.85
C LEU A 48 26.89 17.40 -2.28
N ALA A 49 27.08 18.71 -2.45
CA ALA A 49 28.33 19.38 -2.14
C ALA A 49 28.73 19.31 -0.65
N MET A 50 27.75 19.19 0.27
CA MET A 50 28.02 19.02 1.70
C MET A 50 28.68 17.69 2.00
N SER A 51 28.16 16.61 1.42
CA SER A 51 28.71 15.25 1.58
C SER A 51 30.09 15.15 0.93
N LEU A 52 30.24 15.66 -0.30
CA LEU A 52 31.51 15.66 -1.02
C LEU A 52 32.57 16.56 -0.38
N GLY A 53 32.20 17.75 0.12
CA GLY A 53 33.14 18.64 0.80
C GLY A 53 33.80 17.96 2.00
N LYS A 54 33.01 17.21 2.79
CA LYS A 54 33.55 16.40 3.89
C LYS A 54 34.48 15.29 3.41
N GLN A 55 34.11 14.58 2.33
CA GLN A 55 34.91 13.48 1.78
C GLN A 55 36.24 13.97 1.17
N LEU A 56 36.21 15.12 0.49
CA LEU A 56 37.36 15.69 -0.21
C LEU A 56 38.21 16.63 0.66
N GLY A 57 37.79 16.91 1.90
CA GLY A 57 38.46 17.88 2.77
C GLY A 57 38.39 19.32 2.27
N ARG A 58 37.33 19.68 1.52
CA ARG A 58 37.15 21.01 0.90
C ARG A 58 35.90 21.71 1.46
N PRO A 59 35.89 23.06 1.51
CA PRO A 59 34.68 23.81 1.86
C PRO A 59 33.49 23.44 0.93
N PRO A 60 32.33 23.02 1.46
CA PRO A 60 31.20 22.60 0.63
C PRO A 60 30.72 23.65 -0.39
N ARG A 61 30.82 24.94 -0.05
CA ARG A 61 30.46 26.03 -0.97
C ARG A 61 31.40 26.13 -2.17
N GLU A 62 32.68 25.84 -1.99
CA GLU A 62 33.65 25.75 -3.09
C GLU A 62 33.33 24.56 -3.99
N VAL A 63 33.05 23.39 -3.39
CA VAL A 63 32.60 22.19 -4.11
C VAL A 63 31.34 22.46 -4.92
N ALA A 64 30.34 23.14 -4.34
CA ALA A 64 29.13 23.53 -5.05
C ALA A 64 29.42 24.45 -6.24
N GLY A 65 30.31 25.43 -6.08
CA GLY A 65 30.73 26.31 -7.17
C GLY A 65 31.37 25.57 -8.34
N LEU A 66 32.20 24.57 -8.06
CA LEU A 66 32.83 23.73 -9.09
C LEU A 66 31.81 22.87 -9.82
N ILE A 67 30.86 22.27 -9.09
CA ILE A 67 29.78 21.48 -9.70
C ILE A 67 28.91 22.40 -10.58
N ALA A 68 28.50 23.57 -10.07
CA ALA A 68 27.70 24.53 -10.81
C ALA A 68 28.38 25.00 -12.10
N GLY A 69 29.69 25.25 -12.06
CA GLY A 69 30.47 25.69 -13.22
C GLY A 69 30.67 24.61 -14.30
N ALA A 70 30.61 23.33 -13.92
CA ALA A 70 30.71 22.20 -14.84
C ALA A 70 29.34 21.65 -15.28
N LEU A 71 28.24 22.24 -14.82
CA LEU A 71 26.91 21.70 -15.04
C LEU A 71 26.36 22.07 -16.41
N GLU A 72 26.02 21.05 -17.19
CA GLU A 72 25.32 21.18 -18.47
C GLU A 72 23.82 20.89 -18.25
N LEU A 73 22.98 21.91 -18.41
CA LEU A 73 21.53 21.84 -18.16
C LEU A 73 20.67 21.72 -19.42
N ASP A 74 21.23 21.89 -20.62
CA ASP A 74 20.54 21.76 -21.92
C ASP A 74 19.16 22.44 -21.99
N GLY A 75 19.03 23.62 -21.36
CA GLY A 75 17.77 24.38 -21.35
C GLY A 75 16.69 23.88 -20.39
N ILE A 76 16.97 22.92 -19.51
CA ILE A 76 16.04 22.47 -18.46
C ILE A 76 15.78 23.57 -17.42
N ALA A 77 16.86 24.17 -16.93
CA ALA A 77 16.85 25.16 -15.87
C ALA A 77 17.82 26.29 -16.19
N ASP A 78 17.67 27.41 -15.48
CA ASP A 78 18.71 28.42 -15.42
C ASP A 78 19.94 27.91 -14.65
N PRO A 79 21.15 28.50 -14.89
CA PRO A 79 22.34 28.14 -14.14
C PRO A 79 22.06 28.17 -12.63
N PRO A 80 22.45 27.11 -11.88
CA PRO A 80 22.00 26.98 -10.50
C PRO A 80 22.65 28.01 -9.59
N GLU A 81 21.87 28.57 -8.66
CA GLU A 81 22.38 29.47 -7.63
C GLU A 81 23.02 28.65 -6.50
N VAL A 82 24.28 28.93 -6.17
CA VAL A 82 24.92 28.37 -4.98
C VAL A 82 24.53 29.18 -3.74
N SER A 83 23.86 28.54 -2.78
CA SER A 83 23.38 29.21 -1.57
C SER A 83 23.75 28.48 -0.27
N GLY A 84 23.69 29.23 0.85
CA GLY A 84 23.96 28.71 2.19
C GLY A 84 25.32 28.01 2.31
N PRO A 85 25.39 26.81 2.92
CA PRO A 85 26.62 26.03 3.07
C PRO A 85 27.13 25.42 1.75
N GLY A 86 26.31 25.35 0.70
CA GLY A 86 26.67 24.71 -0.57
C GLY A 86 25.49 24.04 -1.29
N PHE A 87 24.27 24.57 -1.16
CA PHE A 87 23.11 24.09 -1.91
C PHE A 87 23.20 24.56 -3.36
N LEU A 88 22.86 23.68 -4.31
CA LEU A 88 22.63 24.03 -5.71
C LEU A 88 21.13 24.22 -5.92
N ASN A 89 20.68 25.45 -6.14
CA ASN A 89 19.26 25.78 -6.33
C ASN A 89 18.94 25.88 -7.82
N PHE A 90 17.90 25.19 -8.25
CA PHE A 90 17.45 25.12 -9.64
C PHE A 90 16.11 25.82 -9.82
N SER A 91 16.04 26.70 -10.82
CA SER A 91 14.81 27.29 -11.32
C SER A 91 14.62 26.81 -12.76
N LEU A 92 13.57 26.02 -12.98
CA LEU A 92 13.23 25.46 -14.28
C LEU A 92 12.80 26.56 -15.25
N ARG A 93 13.21 26.42 -16.51
CA ARG A 93 12.79 27.34 -17.56
C ARG A 93 11.32 27.13 -17.88
N THR A 94 10.59 28.22 -18.08
CA THR A 94 9.15 28.18 -18.37
C THR A 94 8.85 27.40 -19.65
N GLU A 95 9.63 27.62 -20.71
CA GLU A 95 9.43 26.95 -22.01
C GLU A 95 9.65 25.44 -21.90
N TRP A 96 10.63 25.03 -21.08
CA TRP A 96 10.87 23.62 -20.81
C TRP A 96 9.73 23.01 -20.00
N LEU A 97 9.26 23.72 -18.97
CA LEU A 97 8.16 23.29 -18.12
C LEU A 97 6.85 23.15 -18.92
N GLU A 98 6.55 24.09 -19.81
CA GLU A 98 5.44 24.05 -20.75
C GLU A 98 5.51 22.82 -21.66
N ALA A 99 6.65 22.63 -22.33
CA ALA A 99 6.85 21.50 -23.25
C ALA A 99 6.74 20.15 -22.52
N ARG A 100 7.35 20.03 -21.34
CA ARG A 100 7.30 18.80 -20.53
C ARG A 100 5.91 18.50 -20.00
N THR A 101 5.20 19.51 -19.51
CA THR A 101 3.83 19.35 -19.04
C THR A 101 2.92 18.94 -20.20
N GLY A 102 3.07 19.57 -21.36
CA GLY A 102 2.34 19.21 -22.57
C GLY A 102 2.61 17.78 -23.05
N ALA A 103 3.84 17.28 -22.88
CA ALA A 103 4.24 15.92 -23.27
C ALA A 103 3.58 14.81 -22.41
N LEU A 104 3.05 15.14 -21.23
CA LEU A 104 2.29 14.17 -20.42
C LEU A 104 0.92 13.84 -21.04
N LEU A 105 0.40 14.69 -21.93
CA LEU A 105 -0.90 14.46 -22.56
C LEU A 105 -0.85 13.27 -23.50
N GLY A 106 -1.81 12.35 -23.32
CA GLY A 106 -1.91 11.13 -24.13
C GLY A 106 -1.02 9.99 -23.65
N ASP A 107 -0.11 10.23 -22.69
CA ASP A 107 0.60 9.16 -22.00
C ASP A 107 -0.28 8.61 -20.85
N PRO A 108 -0.76 7.35 -20.93
CA PRO A 108 -1.56 6.76 -19.86
C PRO A 108 -0.81 6.61 -18.53
N ARG A 109 0.53 6.66 -18.56
CA ARG A 109 1.40 6.59 -17.38
C ARG A 109 1.86 7.96 -16.88
N LEU A 110 1.42 9.05 -17.52
CA LEU A 110 1.78 10.42 -17.16
C LEU A 110 3.29 10.62 -17.02
N GLY A 111 4.06 10.08 -17.96
CA GLY A 111 5.52 10.19 -18.00
C GLY A 111 6.26 9.27 -17.05
N VAL A 112 5.57 8.46 -16.24
CA VAL A 112 6.20 7.58 -15.25
C VAL A 112 6.69 6.29 -15.94
N PRO A 113 8.01 6.09 -16.07
CA PRO A 113 8.54 4.87 -16.69
C PRO A 113 8.30 3.66 -15.79
N GLU A 114 8.38 2.47 -16.38
CA GLU A 114 8.53 1.23 -15.61
C GLU A 114 9.97 1.09 -15.12
N THR A 115 10.16 0.35 -14.04
CA THR A 115 11.48 0.01 -13.53
C THR A 115 12.28 -0.76 -14.59
N THR A 116 13.58 -0.46 -14.67
CA THR A 116 14.51 -1.22 -15.51
C THR A 116 14.98 -2.51 -14.83
N GLU A 117 14.74 -2.63 -13.53
CA GLU A 117 15.07 -3.80 -12.70
C GLU A 117 13.76 -4.34 -12.07
N PRO A 118 12.95 -5.09 -12.84
CA PRO A 118 11.75 -5.71 -12.31
C PRO A 118 12.12 -6.76 -11.25
N ARG A 119 11.32 -6.78 -10.18
CA ARG A 119 11.46 -7.70 -9.05
C ARG A 119 10.24 -8.61 -9.02
N ARG A 120 10.41 -9.81 -8.48
CA ARG A 120 9.32 -10.77 -8.28
C ARG A 120 8.94 -10.78 -6.81
N ILE A 121 7.83 -10.13 -6.49
CA ILE A 121 7.44 -9.77 -5.14
C ILE A 121 6.29 -10.66 -4.68
N ALA A 122 6.53 -11.52 -3.68
CA ALA A 122 5.45 -12.17 -2.95
C ALA A 122 4.89 -11.19 -1.91
N LEU A 123 3.57 -11.00 -1.92
CA LEU A 123 2.89 -10.01 -1.08
C LEU A 123 1.78 -10.67 -0.25
N ASP A 124 2.04 -10.84 1.04
CA ASP A 124 1.09 -11.34 2.03
C ASP A 124 0.23 -10.20 2.57
N TYR A 125 -1.09 -10.30 2.41
CA TYR A 125 -2.02 -9.34 2.99
C TYR A 125 -3.45 -9.89 3.10
N SER A 126 -4.27 -9.16 3.86
CA SER A 126 -5.61 -9.51 4.32
C SER A 126 -5.62 -10.61 5.39
N SER A 127 -5.28 -11.84 4.99
CA SER A 127 -5.02 -13.00 5.84
C SER A 127 -6.03 -13.20 6.99
N PRO A 128 -7.36 -13.20 6.73
CA PRO A 128 -8.36 -13.44 7.76
C PRO A 128 -8.36 -14.89 8.25
N ASN A 129 -8.95 -15.08 9.44
CA ASN A 129 -9.15 -16.41 10.01
C ASN A 129 -10.48 -16.99 9.53
N VAL A 130 -10.46 -18.22 9.01
CA VAL A 130 -11.67 -18.95 8.59
C VAL A 130 -12.57 -19.21 9.80
N ALA A 131 -13.88 -19.33 9.53
CA ALA A 131 -14.94 -19.51 10.53
C ALA A 131 -15.06 -18.37 11.55
N LYS A 132 -14.62 -17.17 11.15
CA LYS A 132 -14.88 -15.90 11.82
C LYS A 132 -15.13 -14.84 10.77
N GLU A 133 -15.94 -13.84 11.09
CA GLU A 133 -16.11 -12.73 10.17
C GLU A 133 -14.89 -11.80 10.14
N MET A 134 -14.70 -11.13 9.01
CA MET A 134 -13.70 -10.07 8.91
C MET A 134 -14.12 -8.90 9.79
N HIS A 135 -13.25 -8.54 10.73
CA HIS A 135 -13.38 -7.32 11.52
C HIS A 135 -12.45 -6.19 11.05
N VAL A 136 -12.63 -5.00 11.62
CA VAL A 136 -11.84 -3.78 11.29
C VAL A 136 -10.31 -3.97 11.36
N GLY A 137 -9.79 -4.88 12.18
CA GLY A 137 -8.37 -5.24 12.16
C GLY A 137 -7.84 -5.76 10.82
N HIS A 138 -8.68 -6.44 10.02
CA HIS A 138 -8.32 -6.92 8.68
C HIS A 138 -8.46 -5.84 7.60
N LEU A 139 -9.14 -4.72 7.89
CA LEU A 139 -9.28 -3.61 6.95
C LEU A 139 -7.90 -3.07 6.55
N ARG A 140 -7.04 -2.78 7.54
CA ARG A 140 -5.74 -2.16 7.30
C ARG A 140 -4.84 -3.03 6.42
N SER A 141 -4.70 -4.31 6.77
CA SER A 141 -3.91 -5.23 5.94
C SER A 141 -4.46 -5.32 4.52
N SER A 142 -5.79 -5.44 4.37
CA SER A 142 -6.44 -5.54 3.05
C SER A 142 -6.21 -4.30 2.19
N VAL A 143 -6.43 -3.10 2.76
CA VAL A 143 -6.35 -1.83 2.04
C VAL A 143 -4.90 -1.43 1.73
N ILE A 144 -3.99 -1.53 2.71
CA ILE A 144 -2.57 -1.23 2.53
C ILE A 144 -1.96 -2.21 1.52
N GLY A 145 -2.22 -3.51 1.68
CA GLY A 145 -1.70 -4.54 0.77
C GLY A 145 -2.18 -4.36 -0.67
N ASP A 146 -3.47 -4.09 -0.88
CA ASP A 146 -4.00 -3.85 -2.24
C ASP A 146 -3.41 -2.59 -2.88
N ALA A 147 -3.25 -1.51 -2.11
CA ALA A 147 -2.59 -0.30 -2.59
C ALA A 147 -1.13 -0.56 -2.98
N LEU A 148 -0.37 -1.32 -2.16
CA LEU A 148 0.99 -1.72 -2.49
C LEU A 148 1.05 -2.61 -3.73
N ALA A 149 0.14 -3.58 -3.87
CA ALA A 149 0.05 -4.43 -5.04
C ALA A 149 -0.13 -3.60 -6.33
N ARG A 150 -1.04 -2.62 -6.31
CA ARG A 150 -1.30 -1.72 -7.44
C ARG A 150 -0.10 -0.82 -7.75
N LEU A 151 0.50 -0.21 -6.73
CA LEU A 151 1.67 0.67 -6.87
C LEU A 151 2.88 -0.08 -7.44
N LEU A 152 3.19 -1.26 -6.90
CA LEU A 152 4.33 -2.07 -7.33
C LEU A 152 4.13 -2.63 -8.74
N ARG A 153 2.91 -3.06 -9.09
CA ARG A 153 2.57 -3.45 -10.48
C ARG A 153 2.70 -2.27 -11.44
N PHE A 154 2.20 -1.09 -11.07
CA PHE A 154 2.34 0.11 -11.90
C PHE A 154 3.81 0.50 -12.09
N ALA A 155 4.65 0.33 -11.08
CA ALA A 155 6.10 0.54 -11.18
C ALA A 155 6.80 -0.49 -12.09
N GLY A 156 6.14 -1.58 -12.51
CA GLY A 156 6.69 -2.60 -13.42
C GLY A 156 7.21 -3.85 -12.72
N HIS A 157 6.94 -4.05 -11.43
CA HIS A 157 7.29 -5.30 -10.74
C HIS A 157 6.25 -6.40 -10.98
N GLU A 158 6.68 -7.67 -10.95
CA GLU A 158 5.76 -8.81 -10.88
C GLU A 158 5.32 -8.98 -9.42
N VAL A 159 4.03 -8.81 -9.15
CA VAL A 159 3.47 -8.97 -7.79
C VAL A 159 2.62 -10.25 -7.74
N LEU A 160 3.03 -11.15 -6.87
CA LEU A 160 2.37 -12.41 -6.53
C LEU A 160 1.66 -12.23 -5.18
N PRO A 161 0.39 -11.82 -5.18
CA PRO A 161 -0.36 -11.72 -3.94
C PRO A 161 -0.58 -13.12 -3.37
N HIS A 162 -0.55 -13.25 -2.05
CA HIS A 162 -1.04 -14.45 -1.40
C HIS A 162 -1.78 -14.10 -0.12
N ASN A 163 -3.01 -14.58 -0.02
CA ASN A 163 -3.90 -14.42 1.12
C ASN A 163 -3.65 -15.60 2.08
N HIS A 164 -2.89 -15.33 3.15
CA HIS A 164 -2.46 -16.33 4.12
C HIS A 164 -3.57 -16.63 5.13
N LEU A 165 -4.63 -17.30 4.67
CA LEU A 165 -5.79 -17.60 5.50
C LEU A 165 -5.43 -18.44 6.72
N GLY A 166 -5.98 -18.06 7.87
CA GLY A 166 -5.99 -18.88 9.08
C GLY A 166 -7.01 -20.01 8.95
N ASP A 167 -6.72 -20.99 8.10
CA ASP A 167 -7.61 -22.09 7.69
C ASP A 167 -7.21 -23.45 8.30
N TRP A 168 -6.22 -23.46 9.20
CA TRP A 168 -5.74 -24.67 9.85
C TRP A 168 -5.60 -24.48 11.36
N GLY A 169 -5.73 -25.58 12.12
CA GLY A 169 -5.47 -25.59 13.56
C GLY A 169 -6.55 -26.23 14.41
N THR A 170 -6.31 -26.23 15.72
CA THR A 170 -7.17 -26.94 16.70
C THR A 170 -8.62 -26.45 16.77
N PRO A 171 -8.97 -25.16 16.52
CA PRO A 171 -10.36 -24.72 16.53
C PRO A 171 -11.25 -25.46 15.52
N PHE A 172 -10.70 -25.96 14.42
CA PHE A 172 -11.48 -26.68 13.41
C PHE A 172 -12.11 -27.97 13.92
N GLY A 173 -11.52 -28.62 14.94
CA GLY A 173 -12.11 -29.82 15.53
C GLY A 173 -13.51 -29.57 16.09
N MET A 174 -13.71 -28.46 16.81
CA MET A 174 -15.04 -28.11 17.33
C MET A 174 -15.98 -27.60 16.24
N LEU A 175 -15.46 -26.89 15.24
CA LEU A 175 -16.28 -26.34 14.16
C LEU A 175 -16.84 -27.44 13.25
N ILE A 176 -16.00 -28.42 12.90
CA ILE A 176 -16.41 -29.59 12.12
C ILE A 176 -17.43 -30.43 12.88
N GLU A 177 -17.18 -30.73 14.17
CA GLU A 177 -18.15 -31.46 14.99
C GLU A 177 -19.47 -30.70 15.14
N HIS A 178 -19.42 -29.37 15.28
CA HIS A 178 -20.61 -28.55 15.33
C HIS A 178 -21.40 -28.60 14.02
N LEU A 179 -20.72 -28.53 12.86
CA LEU A 179 -21.34 -28.65 11.55
C LEU A 179 -21.97 -30.03 11.32
N LEU A 180 -21.32 -31.09 11.81
CA LEU A 180 -21.84 -32.46 11.74
C LEU A 180 -23.10 -32.67 12.58
N ASP A 181 -23.24 -31.95 13.69
CA ASP A 181 -24.48 -31.94 14.50
C ASP A 181 -25.64 -31.21 13.77
N VAL A 182 -25.34 -30.37 12.76
CA VAL A 182 -26.36 -29.66 11.97
C VAL A 182 -26.88 -30.58 10.86
N PRO A 183 -28.22 -30.74 10.72
CA PRO A 183 -28.81 -31.55 9.64
C PRO A 183 -28.33 -31.08 8.26
N ALA A 184 -27.99 -32.02 7.37
CA ALA A 184 -27.37 -31.72 6.08
C ALA A 184 -28.12 -30.68 5.22
N GLY A 185 -29.45 -30.64 5.29
CA GLY A 185 -30.29 -29.67 4.57
C GLY A 185 -30.35 -28.26 5.20
N GLN A 186 -29.64 -28.00 6.30
CA GLN A 186 -29.65 -26.75 7.05
C GLN A 186 -28.23 -26.21 7.32
N ARG A 187 -27.21 -26.72 6.61
CA ARG A 187 -25.80 -26.38 6.83
C ARG A 187 -25.36 -25.00 6.32
N ALA A 188 -26.27 -24.16 5.84
CA ALA A 188 -25.94 -22.81 5.42
C ALA A 188 -25.58 -21.94 6.63
N ILE A 189 -24.35 -21.43 6.69
CA ILE A 189 -23.88 -20.60 7.80
C ILE A 189 -24.11 -19.14 7.45
N ALA A 190 -25.22 -18.58 7.91
CA ALA A 190 -25.54 -17.17 7.67
C ALA A 190 -24.71 -16.20 8.54
N ASP A 191 -24.23 -16.63 9.70
CA ASP A 191 -23.41 -15.83 10.61
C ASP A 191 -22.28 -16.71 11.17
N LEU A 192 -21.05 -16.48 10.66
CA LEU A 192 -19.85 -17.24 11.04
C LEU A 192 -19.50 -17.03 12.53
N ASP A 193 -19.74 -15.84 13.08
CA ASP A 193 -19.43 -15.53 14.47
C ASP A 193 -20.43 -16.21 15.43
N ALA A 194 -21.71 -16.27 15.06
CA ALA A 194 -22.72 -17.03 15.80
C ALA A 194 -22.36 -18.53 15.79
N PHE A 195 -22.06 -19.08 14.61
CA PHE A 195 -21.64 -20.47 14.46
C PHE A 195 -20.41 -20.81 15.33
N TYR A 196 -19.37 -19.97 15.29
CA TYR A 196 -18.19 -20.15 16.13
C TYR A 196 -18.51 -20.08 17.63
N ARG A 197 -19.32 -19.11 18.07
CA ARG A 197 -19.71 -18.95 19.48
C ARG A 197 -20.51 -20.15 19.97
N GLU A 198 -21.40 -20.70 19.15
CA GLU A 198 -22.18 -21.89 19.50
C GLU A 198 -21.30 -23.14 19.62
N ALA A 199 -20.41 -23.37 18.65
CA ALA A 199 -19.44 -24.46 18.70
C ALA A 199 -18.55 -24.36 19.95
N ARG A 200 -18.08 -23.15 20.27
CA ARG A 200 -17.27 -22.90 21.46
C ARG A 200 -18.04 -23.14 22.75
N ARG A 201 -19.30 -22.67 22.82
CA ARG A 201 -20.17 -22.92 23.97
C ARG A 201 -20.39 -24.42 24.18
N LYS A 202 -20.63 -25.20 23.13
CA LYS A 202 -20.73 -26.67 23.22
C LYS A 202 -19.42 -27.28 23.73
N PHE A 203 -18.28 -26.87 23.18
CA PHE A 203 -16.96 -27.34 23.61
C PHE A 203 -16.67 -27.09 25.10
N ASP A 204 -17.04 -25.92 25.62
CA ASP A 204 -16.79 -25.56 27.00
C ASP A 204 -17.80 -26.18 27.99
N SER A 205 -19.00 -26.58 27.53
CA SER A 205 -20.12 -27.03 28.39
C SER A 205 -20.46 -28.52 28.28
N ASP A 206 -20.01 -29.22 27.23
CA ASP A 206 -20.29 -30.63 26.97
C ASP A 206 -18.99 -31.42 26.77
N GLU A 207 -18.61 -32.23 27.76
CA GLU A 207 -17.38 -33.05 27.72
C GLU A 207 -17.41 -34.11 26.62
N ALA A 208 -18.59 -34.64 26.27
CA ALA A 208 -18.72 -35.59 25.18
C ALA A 208 -18.42 -34.91 23.85
N PHE A 209 -18.98 -33.70 23.62
CA PHE A 209 -18.65 -32.88 22.45
C PHE A 209 -17.16 -32.50 22.42
N ALA A 210 -16.58 -32.07 23.54
CA ALA A 210 -15.16 -31.72 23.62
C ALA A 210 -14.24 -32.90 23.25
N THR A 211 -14.59 -34.11 23.70
CA THR A 211 -13.85 -35.33 23.35
C THR A 211 -13.93 -35.64 21.85
N ARG A 212 -15.12 -35.51 21.25
CA ARG A 212 -15.27 -35.65 19.78
C ARG A 212 -14.45 -34.61 19.03
N ALA A 213 -14.51 -33.35 19.46
CA ALA A 213 -13.78 -32.25 18.84
C ALA A 213 -12.26 -32.45 18.89
N ARG A 214 -11.69 -32.88 20.03
CA ARG A 214 -10.26 -33.23 20.14
C ARG A 214 -9.89 -34.38 19.21
N THR A 215 -10.73 -35.40 19.14
CA THR A 215 -10.54 -36.53 18.20
C THR A 215 -10.59 -36.06 16.75
N ARG A 216 -11.48 -35.11 16.43
CA ARG A 216 -11.62 -34.54 15.09
C ARG A 216 -10.38 -33.79 14.62
N VAL A 217 -9.69 -33.08 15.52
CA VAL A 217 -8.40 -32.44 15.19
C VAL A 217 -7.38 -33.47 14.71
N VAL A 218 -7.28 -34.62 15.38
CA VAL A 218 -6.34 -35.69 14.98
C VAL A 218 -6.72 -36.27 13.62
N LYS A 219 -8.02 -36.46 13.36
CA LYS A 219 -8.51 -36.90 12.04
C LYS A 219 -8.18 -35.89 10.93
N LEU A 220 -8.39 -34.60 11.19
CA LEU A 220 -8.05 -33.54 10.25
C LEU A 220 -6.55 -33.55 9.93
N GLN A 221 -5.69 -33.63 10.96
CA GLN A 221 -4.23 -33.66 10.80
C GLN A 221 -3.69 -34.92 10.13
N SER A 222 -4.40 -36.04 10.25
CA SER A 222 -4.05 -37.31 9.58
C SER A 222 -4.60 -37.44 8.16
N GLY A 223 -5.37 -36.44 7.68
CA GLY A 223 -5.90 -36.42 6.33
C GLY A 223 -7.12 -37.31 6.11
N ASP A 224 -7.94 -37.53 7.15
CA ASP A 224 -9.21 -38.26 7.03
C ASP A 224 -10.14 -37.58 6.02
N GLU A 225 -10.47 -38.28 4.92
CA GLU A 225 -11.18 -37.71 3.77
C GLU A 225 -12.54 -37.10 4.15
N ASP A 226 -13.33 -37.78 4.97
CA ASP A 226 -14.63 -37.28 5.44
C ASP A 226 -14.47 -36.00 6.27
N THR A 227 -13.44 -35.93 7.12
CA THR A 227 -13.13 -34.73 7.90
C THR A 227 -12.66 -33.58 7.02
N LEU A 228 -11.82 -33.86 6.02
CA LEU A 228 -11.33 -32.87 5.07
C LEU A 228 -12.46 -32.31 4.20
N ALA A 229 -13.44 -33.13 3.81
CA ALA A 229 -14.60 -32.66 3.06
C ALA A 229 -15.41 -31.63 3.85
N VAL A 230 -15.69 -31.89 5.13
CA VAL A 230 -16.44 -30.96 6.00
C VAL A 230 -15.61 -29.73 6.35
N TRP A 231 -14.28 -29.88 6.49
CA TRP A 231 -13.38 -28.75 6.64
C TRP A 231 -13.43 -27.83 5.41
N GLN A 232 -13.38 -28.39 4.20
CA GLN A 232 -13.45 -27.62 2.96
C GLN A 232 -14.77 -26.87 2.85
N GLU A 233 -15.90 -27.46 3.24
CA GLU A 233 -17.21 -26.76 3.31
C GLU A 233 -17.12 -25.48 4.17
N LEU A 234 -16.43 -25.53 5.32
CA LEU A 234 -16.25 -24.37 6.21
C LEU A 234 -15.32 -23.31 5.60
N VAL A 235 -14.26 -23.75 4.92
CA VAL A 235 -13.30 -22.85 4.24
C VAL A 235 -13.99 -22.15 3.07
N ASP A 236 -14.73 -22.88 2.24
CA ASP A 236 -15.45 -22.35 1.09
C ASP A 236 -16.49 -21.31 1.52
N GLU A 237 -17.25 -21.61 2.56
CA GLU A 237 -18.27 -20.69 3.06
C GLU A 237 -17.65 -19.42 3.67
N SER A 238 -16.54 -19.54 4.39
CA SER A 238 -15.81 -18.36 4.89
C SER A 238 -15.23 -17.52 3.75
N THR A 239 -14.66 -18.19 2.76
CA THR A 239 -14.07 -17.56 1.56
C THR A 239 -15.12 -16.78 0.76
N ARG A 240 -16.33 -17.33 0.62
CA ARG A 240 -17.46 -16.61 -0.01
C ARG A 240 -17.74 -15.27 0.67
N HIS A 241 -17.83 -15.26 2.00
CA HIS A 241 -18.04 -14.03 2.77
C HIS A 241 -16.86 -13.04 2.66
N PHE A 242 -15.62 -13.54 2.64
CA PHE A 242 -14.44 -12.69 2.44
C PHE A 242 -14.47 -12.02 1.05
N ASN A 243 -14.83 -12.77 0.01
CA ASN A 243 -14.92 -12.26 -1.36
C ASN A 243 -16.01 -11.19 -1.51
N GLU A 244 -17.12 -11.28 -0.79
CA GLU A 244 -18.14 -10.22 -0.76
C GLU A 244 -17.57 -8.90 -0.20
N VAL A 245 -16.78 -8.99 0.88
CA VAL A 245 -16.09 -7.83 1.47
C VAL A 245 -15.01 -7.29 0.54
N TYR A 246 -14.23 -8.17 -0.10
CA TYR A 246 -13.23 -7.76 -1.09
C TYR A 246 -13.84 -7.06 -2.30
N ALA A 247 -14.96 -7.56 -2.82
CA ALA A 247 -15.68 -6.94 -3.92
C ALA A 247 -16.19 -5.54 -3.55
N LEU A 248 -16.76 -5.39 -2.34
CA LEU A 248 -17.24 -4.10 -1.85
C LEU A 248 -16.11 -3.07 -1.69
N LEU A 249 -14.94 -3.50 -1.19
CA LEU A 249 -13.74 -2.67 -1.04
C LEU A 249 -12.96 -2.43 -2.34
N GLY A 250 -13.28 -3.16 -3.41
CA GLY A 250 -12.50 -3.18 -4.65
C GLY A 250 -11.09 -3.74 -4.46
N ILE A 251 -10.92 -4.74 -3.59
CA ILE A 251 -9.64 -5.45 -3.39
C ILE A 251 -9.44 -6.46 -4.53
N SER A 252 -8.20 -6.58 -5.01
CA SER A 252 -7.85 -7.42 -6.17
C SER A 252 -7.62 -8.91 -5.86
N LEU A 253 -7.76 -9.33 -4.59
CA LEU A 253 -7.63 -10.74 -4.18
C LEU A 253 -8.76 -11.59 -4.74
N THR A 254 -8.41 -12.80 -5.14
CA THR A 254 -9.32 -13.85 -5.62
C THR A 254 -8.96 -15.19 -4.99
N ASP A 255 -9.79 -16.22 -5.21
CA ASP A 255 -9.53 -17.58 -4.71
C ASP A 255 -8.19 -18.17 -5.17
N LYS A 256 -7.66 -17.70 -6.31
CA LYS A 256 -6.36 -18.12 -6.87
C LYS A 256 -5.18 -17.66 -6.02
N ASP A 257 -5.42 -16.64 -5.20
CA ASP A 257 -4.43 -16.03 -4.34
C ASP A 257 -4.50 -16.64 -2.93
N ILE A 258 -5.36 -17.63 -2.67
CA ILE A 258 -5.45 -18.27 -1.35
C ILE A 258 -4.29 -19.25 -1.16
N TYR A 259 -3.45 -18.94 -0.18
CA TYR A 259 -2.38 -19.82 0.31
C TYR A 259 -2.47 -19.87 1.83
N GLY A 260 -3.52 -20.51 2.34
CA GLY A 260 -3.75 -20.66 3.77
C GLY A 260 -2.67 -21.48 4.48
N GLU A 261 -2.69 -21.47 5.81
CA GLU A 261 -1.80 -22.29 6.64
C GLU A 261 -1.85 -23.77 6.25
N SER A 262 -3.03 -24.27 5.85
CA SER A 262 -3.26 -25.65 5.42
C SER A 262 -2.42 -26.03 4.18
N TYR A 263 -2.18 -25.08 3.27
CA TYR A 263 -1.38 -25.29 2.05
C TYR A 263 0.04 -25.72 2.39
N TYR A 264 0.59 -25.19 3.48
CA TYR A 264 1.97 -25.44 3.87
C TYR A 264 2.15 -26.70 4.72
N ASN A 265 1.06 -27.37 5.13
CA ASN A 265 1.12 -28.55 5.99
C ASN A 265 2.04 -29.67 5.45
N PRO A 266 2.04 -30.00 4.14
CA PRO A 266 2.96 -31.00 3.58
C PRO A 266 4.46 -30.61 3.66
N TYR A 267 4.77 -29.32 3.85
CA TYR A 267 6.14 -28.80 3.86
C TYR A 267 6.75 -28.73 5.27
N LEU A 268 5.92 -28.79 6.31
CA LEU A 268 6.34 -28.51 7.70
C LEU A 268 7.43 -29.47 8.18
N ALA A 269 7.31 -30.77 7.89
CA ALA A 269 8.32 -31.76 8.28
C ALA A 269 9.67 -31.46 7.61
N THR A 270 9.67 -31.21 6.30
CA THR A 270 10.86 -30.89 5.52
C THR A 270 11.57 -29.63 6.01
N VAL A 271 10.81 -28.61 6.45
CA VAL A 271 11.39 -27.40 7.07
C VAL A 271 12.19 -27.74 8.32
N ILE A 272 11.68 -28.62 9.18
CA ILE A 272 12.40 -29.04 10.39
C ILE A 272 13.64 -29.84 10.03
N ASP A 273 13.50 -30.82 9.13
CA ASP A 273 14.60 -31.68 8.69
C ASP A 273 15.74 -30.85 8.06
N ASP A 274 15.41 -29.87 7.22
CA ASP A 274 16.38 -28.97 6.60
C ASP A 274 17.11 -28.11 7.66
N LEU A 275 16.40 -27.60 8.69
CA LEU A 275 17.01 -26.82 9.77
C LEU A 275 17.90 -27.67 10.69
N GLU A 276 17.48 -28.91 10.97
CA GLU A 276 18.28 -29.89 11.72
C GLU A 276 19.57 -30.25 10.95
N ALA A 277 19.46 -30.51 9.64
CA ALA A 277 20.60 -30.78 8.77
C ALA A 277 21.56 -29.59 8.65
N ALA A 278 21.04 -28.36 8.71
CA ALA A 278 21.85 -27.14 8.77
C ALA A 278 22.46 -26.87 10.15
N GLY A 279 22.13 -27.67 11.18
CA GLY A 279 22.62 -27.48 12.54
C GLY A 279 22.06 -26.23 13.24
N LEU A 280 20.89 -25.75 12.82
CA LEU A 280 20.28 -24.51 13.32
C LEU A 280 19.29 -24.73 14.47
N THR A 281 18.93 -25.99 14.74
CA THR A 281 17.95 -26.35 15.76
C THR A 281 18.60 -26.84 17.05
N GLU A 282 17.97 -26.53 18.18
CA GLU A 282 18.31 -27.03 19.50
C GLU A 282 17.04 -27.55 20.20
N VAL A 283 17.18 -28.61 21.00
CA VAL A 283 16.09 -29.08 21.87
C VAL A 283 16.09 -28.26 23.16
N SER A 284 15.00 -27.54 23.41
CA SER A 284 14.82 -26.73 24.62
C SER A 284 13.47 -27.04 25.27
N ASN A 285 13.50 -27.48 26.53
CA ASN A 285 12.31 -27.91 27.29
C ASN A 285 11.43 -28.95 26.56
N GLY A 286 12.06 -29.81 25.75
CA GLY A 286 11.39 -30.85 24.97
C GLY A 286 10.73 -30.36 23.68
N ALA A 287 10.82 -29.07 23.35
CA ALA A 287 10.47 -28.52 22.05
C ALA A 287 11.72 -28.38 21.17
N ILE A 288 11.53 -28.31 19.86
CA ILE A 288 12.59 -27.96 18.90
C ILE A 288 12.49 -26.48 18.59
N CYS A 289 13.61 -25.80 18.82
CA CYS A 289 13.72 -24.35 18.69
C CYS A 289 14.88 -23.98 17.79
N VAL A 290 14.74 -22.85 17.10
CA VAL A 290 15.87 -22.11 16.52
C VAL A 290 16.14 -20.90 17.41
N PHE A 291 17.40 -20.49 17.53
CA PHE A 291 17.79 -19.30 18.29
C PHE A 291 18.52 -18.32 17.37
N PRO A 292 17.79 -17.48 16.62
CA PRO A 292 18.41 -16.56 15.67
C PRO A 292 19.29 -15.53 16.39
N GLU A 293 20.41 -15.16 15.79
CA GLU A 293 21.33 -14.19 16.37
C GLU A 293 20.67 -12.80 16.51
N GLY A 294 21.00 -12.10 17.59
CA GLY A 294 20.51 -10.74 17.85
C GLY A 294 19.18 -10.63 18.59
N PHE A 295 18.56 -11.74 19.01
CA PHE A 295 17.31 -11.75 19.75
C PHE A 295 17.49 -12.28 21.18
N SER A 296 17.13 -11.44 22.15
CA SER A 296 17.14 -11.80 23.57
C SER A 296 15.80 -11.51 24.24
N ASN A 297 15.48 -12.27 25.28
CA ASN A 297 14.35 -11.98 26.16
C ASN A 297 14.69 -10.80 27.11
N ARG A 298 13.76 -10.45 28.02
CA ARG A 298 13.96 -9.36 28.99
C ARG A 298 15.08 -9.63 30.01
N GLU A 299 15.45 -10.88 30.20
CA GLU A 299 16.50 -11.33 31.13
C GLU A 299 17.88 -11.38 30.46
N GLY A 300 17.95 -11.15 29.14
CA GLY A 300 19.18 -11.18 28.35
C GLY A 300 19.48 -12.54 27.71
N ASP A 301 18.67 -13.57 27.99
CA ASP A 301 18.84 -14.91 27.42
C ASP A 301 18.41 -14.96 25.96
N ARG A 302 19.00 -15.89 25.18
CA ARG A 302 18.67 -16.13 23.77
C ARG A 302 17.18 -16.43 23.65
N LEU A 303 16.50 -15.73 22.74
CA LEU A 303 15.07 -15.92 22.53
C LEU A 303 14.78 -17.06 21.54
N PRO A 304 13.99 -18.09 21.91
CA PRO A 304 13.69 -19.20 21.02
C PRO A 304 12.57 -18.88 20.02
N LEU A 305 12.78 -19.29 18.77
CA LEU A 305 11.73 -19.51 17.78
C LEU A 305 11.31 -20.99 17.84
N ILE A 306 10.15 -21.29 18.41
CA ILE A 306 9.69 -22.68 18.56
C ILE A 306 9.14 -23.18 17.23
N VAL A 307 9.84 -24.12 16.59
CA VAL A 307 9.47 -24.69 15.29
C VAL A 307 8.70 -26.01 15.41
N ARG A 308 8.91 -26.77 16.50
CA ARG A 308 8.08 -27.95 16.84
C ARG A 308 7.86 -28.02 18.35
N LYS A 309 6.60 -28.12 18.76
CA LYS A 309 6.22 -28.23 20.17
C LYS A 309 6.60 -29.60 20.74
N ARG A 310 6.55 -29.72 22.07
CA ARG A 310 6.85 -30.97 22.80
C ARG A 310 5.92 -32.13 22.45
N ASP A 311 4.68 -31.83 22.09
CA ASP A 311 3.68 -32.81 21.65
C ASP A 311 3.84 -33.21 20.17
N GLY A 312 4.88 -32.72 19.49
CA GLY A 312 5.13 -32.94 18.07
C GLY A 312 4.37 -32.00 17.14
N GLY A 313 3.47 -31.16 17.67
CA GLY A 313 2.69 -30.22 16.88
C GLY A 313 3.51 -29.06 16.29
N TYR A 314 3.17 -28.65 15.09
CA TYR A 314 3.71 -27.45 14.45
C TYR A 314 2.95 -26.20 14.93
N GLY A 315 3.61 -25.05 14.89
CA GLY A 315 3.01 -23.74 15.18
C GLY A 315 3.32 -22.73 14.09
N TYR A 316 2.87 -21.48 14.28
CA TYR A 316 2.99 -20.40 13.29
C TYR A 316 4.40 -20.24 12.73
N ALA A 317 5.44 -20.32 13.57
CA ALA A 317 6.82 -20.22 13.10
C ALA A 317 7.18 -21.27 12.04
N ALA A 318 6.72 -22.51 12.18
CA ALA A 318 6.99 -23.54 11.16
C ALA A 318 6.25 -23.24 9.85
N THR A 319 5.01 -22.78 9.93
CA THR A 319 4.20 -22.38 8.76
C THR A 319 4.82 -21.19 8.04
N ASP A 320 5.27 -20.16 8.76
CA ASP A 320 5.89 -18.98 8.17
C ASP A 320 7.27 -19.30 7.56
N LEU A 321 8.06 -20.17 8.19
CA LEU A 321 9.31 -20.68 7.63
C LEU A 321 9.06 -21.47 6.33
N ALA A 322 8.04 -22.33 6.32
CA ALA A 322 7.62 -23.06 5.12
C ALA A 322 7.16 -22.10 4.02
N THR A 323 6.44 -21.05 4.39
CA THR A 323 5.95 -20.02 3.48
C THR A 323 7.10 -19.29 2.80
N VAL A 324 8.06 -18.77 3.59
CA VAL A 324 9.26 -18.11 3.04
C VAL A 324 10.01 -19.05 2.09
N ARG A 325 10.27 -20.29 2.52
CA ARG A 325 10.99 -21.29 1.71
C ARG A 325 10.26 -21.61 0.41
N TYR A 326 8.94 -21.79 0.44
CA TYR A 326 8.12 -22.04 -0.75
C TYR A 326 8.21 -20.87 -1.73
N TRP A 327 8.01 -19.63 -1.26
CA TRP A 327 8.03 -18.46 -2.13
C TRP A 327 9.40 -18.19 -2.75
N THR A 328 10.49 -18.40 -2.00
CA THR A 328 11.84 -18.19 -2.56
C THR A 328 12.29 -19.35 -3.43
N ALA A 329 12.13 -20.60 -2.99
CA ALA A 329 12.69 -21.76 -3.69
C ALA A 329 11.82 -22.24 -4.86
N GLU A 330 10.50 -22.30 -4.69
CA GLU A 330 9.58 -22.87 -5.70
C GLU A 330 8.94 -21.80 -6.57
N ARG A 331 8.71 -20.61 -5.98
CA ARG A 331 8.13 -19.47 -6.69
C ARG A 331 9.17 -18.43 -7.08
N GLY A 332 10.46 -18.62 -6.80
CA GLY A 332 11.52 -17.72 -7.25
C GLY A 332 11.29 -16.24 -6.90
N ALA A 333 10.58 -15.96 -5.80
CA ALA A 333 10.36 -14.61 -5.33
C ALA A 333 11.70 -14.02 -4.86
N THR A 334 12.02 -12.82 -5.35
CA THR A 334 13.22 -12.07 -4.96
C THR A 334 12.95 -11.19 -3.74
N ASP A 335 11.69 -10.85 -3.51
CA ASP A 335 11.25 -9.97 -2.45
C ASP A 335 10.00 -10.55 -1.78
N LEU A 336 9.97 -10.50 -0.45
CA LEU A 336 8.83 -10.94 0.35
C LEU A 336 8.31 -9.77 1.19
N LEU A 337 7.04 -9.42 1.03
CA LEU A 337 6.41 -8.34 1.76
C LEU A 337 5.25 -8.88 2.59
N TYR A 338 5.31 -8.68 3.90
CA TYR A 338 4.30 -9.13 4.85
C TYR A 338 3.55 -7.94 5.44
N VAL A 339 2.31 -7.71 4.99
CA VAL A 339 1.45 -6.62 5.47
C VAL A 339 0.69 -7.07 6.71
N VAL A 340 1.35 -7.00 7.86
CA VAL A 340 0.85 -7.52 9.13
C VAL A 340 0.94 -6.45 10.23
N GLY A 341 0.13 -6.57 11.28
CA GLY A 341 0.14 -5.60 12.39
C GLY A 341 1.48 -5.59 13.14
N THR A 342 1.88 -4.42 13.64
CA THR A 342 3.14 -4.22 14.38
C THR A 342 3.40 -5.15 15.57
N PRO A 343 2.39 -5.73 16.28
CA PRO A 343 2.66 -6.70 17.35
C PRO A 343 3.42 -7.97 16.90
N GLN A 344 3.44 -8.29 15.60
CA GLN A 344 4.14 -9.46 15.06
C GLN A 344 5.56 -9.15 14.55
N ALA A 345 6.06 -7.92 14.70
CA ALA A 345 7.34 -7.51 14.15
C ALA A 345 8.52 -8.38 14.60
N GLN A 346 8.56 -8.74 15.90
CA GLN A 346 9.63 -9.58 16.44
C GLN A 346 9.60 -11.00 15.86
N HIS A 347 8.40 -11.56 15.67
CA HIS A 347 8.21 -12.88 15.08
C HIS A 347 8.76 -12.93 13.66
N PHE A 348 8.33 -12.01 12.78
CA PHE A 348 8.84 -11.95 11.41
C PHE A 348 10.34 -11.68 11.33
N ALA A 349 10.87 -10.83 12.22
CA ALA A 349 12.31 -10.58 12.29
C ALA A 349 13.10 -11.87 12.61
N MET A 350 12.59 -12.70 13.53
CA MET A 350 13.17 -14.01 13.87
C MET A 350 13.02 -15.02 12.73
N VAL A 351 11.86 -15.07 12.06
CA VAL A 351 11.62 -15.92 10.88
C VAL A 351 12.60 -15.56 9.76
N PHE A 352 12.72 -14.28 9.40
CA PHE A 352 13.64 -13.85 8.34
C PHE A 352 15.10 -14.10 8.69
N ALA A 353 15.49 -13.89 9.96
CA ALA A 353 16.84 -14.22 10.42
C ALA A 353 17.12 -15.72 10.32
N THR A 354 16.15 -16.57 10.68
CA THR A 354 16.24 -18.03 10.52
C THR A 354 16.37 -18.43 9.05
N CYS A 355 15.53 -17.89 8.16
CA CYS A 355 15.59 -18.19 6.73
C CYS A 355 16.91 -17.74 6.08
N ARG A 356 17.50 -16.62 6.54
CA ARG A 356 18.84 -16.20 6.11
C ARG A 356 19.91 -17.17 6.59
N ALA A 357 19.87 -17.58 7.85
CA ALA A 357 20.81 -18.56 8.41
C ALA A 357 20.71 -19.92 7.71
N ALA A 358 19.50 -20.32 7.29
CA ALA A 358 19.25 -21.54 6.52
C ALA A 358 19.59 -21.42 5.03
N GLY A 359 19.95 -20.22 4.54
CA GLY A 359 20.25 -19.97 3.13
C GLY A 359 19.03 -19.91 2.20
N TRP A 360 17.80 -19.87 2.75
CA TRP A 360 16.56 -19.83 1.96
C TRP A 360 16.17 -18.43 1.50
N LEU A 361 16.65 -17.39 2.19
CA LEU A 361 16.34 -16.00 1.89
C LEU A 361 17.62 -15.24 1.53
N THR A 362 17.82 -14.99 0.23
CA THR A 362 18.95 -14.23 -0.31
C THR A 362 18.58 -12.81 -0.75
N GLY A 363 17.29 -12.57 -0.99
CA GLY A 363 16.74 -11.28 -1.40
C GLY A 363 16.20 -10.44 -0.24
N HIS A 364 15.30 -9.51 -0.56
CA HIS A 364 14.68 -8.63 0.42
C HIS A 364 13.50 -9.31 1.11
N ALA A 365 13.34 -9.12 2.41
CA ALA A 365 12.12 -9.47 3.12
C ALA A 365 11.78 -8.38 4.12
N GLU A 366 10.53 -7.93 4.07
CA GLU A 366 10.06 -6.83 4.90
C GLU A 366 8.73 -7.14 5.57
N HIS A 367 8.70 -6.88 6.88
CA HIS A 367 7.46 -6.78 7.62
C HIS A 367 6.92 -5.35 7.45
N VAL A 368 5.93 -5.21 6.57
CA VAL A 368 5.21 -3.95 6.31
C VAL A 368 4.20 -3.75 7.43
N GLY A 369 4.71 -3.33 8.59
CA GLY A 369 3.97 -3.16 9.83
C GLY A 369 2.91 -2.06 9.76
N PHE A 370 1.76 -2.29 10.39
CA PHE A 370 0.75 -1.24 10.62
C PHE A 370 0.23 -1.17 12.07
N GLY A 371 -0.16 0.02 12.51
CA GLY A 371 -0.76 0.29 13.82
C GLY A 371 -2.24 -0.09 13.94
N THR A 372 -2.89 0.23 15.05
CA THR A 372 -4.27 -0.17 15.37
C THR A 372 -5.30 0.85 14.89
N VAL A 373 -6.52 0.37 14.57
CA VAL A 373 -7.69 1.23 14.35
C VAL A 373 -8.33 1.56 15.70
N LEU A 374 -8.33 2.84 16.05
CA LEU A 374 -8.86 3.36 17.31
C LEU A 374 -10.25 3.96 17.11
N GLY A 375 -11.13 3.81 18.10
CA GLY A 375 -12.36 4.58 18.20
C GLY A 375 -12.11 6.02 18.68
N ALA A 376 -13.18 6.82 18.76
CA ALA A 376 -13.11 8.19 19.25
C ALA A 376 -12.62 8.33 20.71
N ASP A 377 -12.65 7.24 21.48
CA ASP A 377 -12.13 7.15 22.85
C ASP A 377 -10.62 6.86 22.94
N GLY A 378 -9.95 6.72 21.78
CA GLY A 378 -8.52 6.40 21.69
C GLY A 378 -8.20 4.93 22.00
N LYS A 379 -9.19 4.06 22.15
CA LYS A 379 -9.00 2.62 22.36
C LYS A 379 -9.28 1.86 21.07
N ALA A 380 -8.86 0.60 21.01
CA ALA A 380 -9.17 -0.28 19.87
C ALA A 380 -10.67 -0.26 19.57
N MET A 381 -11.00 -0.04 18.29
CA MET A 381 -12.38 0.17 17.86
C MET A 381 -13.27 -1.04 18.19
N ARG A 382 -14.36 -0.78 18.92
CA ARG A 382 -15.35 -1.77 19.37
C ARG A 382 -16.76 -1.22 19.17
N THR A 383 -17.74 -2.12 19.08
CA THR A 383 -19.16 -1.76 19.07
C THR A 383 -19.58 -1.17 20.42
N ARG A 384 -20.78 -0.57 20.50
CA ARG A 384 -21.34 -0.06 21.78
C ARG A 384 -21.50 -1.15 22.84
N ALA A 385 -21.63 -2.42 22.43
CA ALA A 385 -21.68 -3.58 23.30
C ALA A 385 -20.29 -4.11 23.71
N GLY A 386 -19.20 -3.49 23.24
CA GLY A 386 -17.82 -3.91 23.52
C GLY A 386 -17.30 -5.03 22.62
N GLU A 387 -18.07 -5.46 21.62
CA GLU A 387 -17.70 -6.49 20.65
C GLU A 387 -16.84 -5.90 19.52
N THR A 388 -16.21 -6.77 18.73
CA THR A 388 -15.43 -6.32 17.56
C THR A 388 -16.38 -5.86 16.45
N VAL A 389 -16.04 -4.77 15.76
CA VAL A 389 -16.85 -4.25 14.65
C VAL A 389 -16.65 -5.11 13.40
N LYS A 390 -17.75 -5.68 12.89
CA LYS A 390 -17.80 -6.39 11.60
C LYS A 390 -17.47 -5.42 10.46
N LEU A 391 -16.60 -5.85 9.55
CA LEU A 391 -16.15 -4.99 8.47
C LEU A 391 -17.26 -4.69 7.46
N ALA A 392 -18.09 -5.69 7.11
CA ALA A 392 -19.22 -5.51 6.21
C ALA A 392 -20.20 -4.44 6.70
N ASP A 393 -20.53 -4.45 8.00
CA ASP A 393 -21.41 -3.45 8.62
C ASP A 393 -20.80 -2.04 8.56
N LEU A 394 -19.50 -1.92 8.84
CA LEU A 394 -18.79 -0.65 8.77
C LEU A 394 -18.81 -0.07 7.35
N LEU A 395 -18.63 -0.89 6.33
CA LEU A 395 -18.65 -0.46 4.94
C LEU A 395 -20.06 -0.08 4.49
N THR A 396 -21.07 -0.83 4.90
CA THR A 396 -22.48 -0.52 4.64
C THR A 396 -22.87 0.83 5.26
N GLU A 397 -22.42 1.09 6.49
CA GLU A 397 -22.58 2.38 7.16
C GLU A 397 -21.86 3.50 6.41
N ALA A 398 -20.63 3.27 5.92
CA ALA A 398 -19.89 4.25 5.13
C ALA A 398 -20.66 4.70 3.88
N VAL A 399 -21.25 3.74 3.15
CA VAL A 399 -22.06 4.02 1.96
C VAL A 399 -23.35 4.76 2.34
N THR A 400 -23.98 4.38 3.45
CA THR A 400 -25.21 5.05 3.95
C THR A 400 -24.94 6.51 4.32
N GLN A 401 -23.86 6.78 5.05
CA GLN A 401 -23.43 8.13 5.41
C GLN A 401 -23.09 8.96 4.16
N ALA A 402 -22.39 8.37 3.19
CA ALA A 402 -22.09 9.03 1.93
C ALA A 402 -23.34 9.32 1.09
N ALA A 403 -24.34 8.45 1.09
CA ALA A 403 -25.59 8.67 0.36
C ALA A 403 -26.35 9.90 0.85
N ALA A 404 -26.38 10.15 2.17
CA ALA A 404 -26.97 11.36 2.74
C ALA A 404 -26.27 12.62 2.22
N VAL A 405 -24.94 12.56 2.10
CA VAL A 405 -24.08 13.65 1.64
C VAL A 405 -24.25 13.93 0.13
N VAL A 406 -24.44 12.90 -0.69
CA VAL A 406 -24.60 13.00 -2.16
C VAL A 406 -26.01 13.47 -2.56
N THR A 407 -27.05 13.00 -1.88
CA THR A 407 -28.46 13.26 -2.23
C THR A 407 -28.80 14.76 -2.20
N GLU A 408 -28.20 15.53 -1.29
CA GLU A 408 -28.48 16.96 -1.14
C GLU A 408 -27.98 17.82 -2.32
N ARG A 409 -27.07 17.30 -3.15
CA ARG A 409 -26.28 18.13 -4.08
C ARG A 409 -26.22 17.61 -5.53
N SER A 410 -26.82 16.45 -5.79
CA SER A 410 -26.65 15.76 -7.07
C SER A 410 -27.83 15.94 -8.03
N GLU A 411 -27.55 16.19 -9.31
CA GLU A 411 -28.52 16.14 -10.42
C GLU A 411 -28.67 14.72 -11.01
N LEU A 412 -28.05 13.71 -10.39
CA LEU A 412 -28.08 12.30 -10.84
C LEU A 412 -29.42 11.63 -10.51
N ASP A 413 -29.75 10.59 -11.26
CA ASP A 413 -30.87 9.69 -10.92
C ASP A 413 -30.51 8.79 -9.73
N ALA A 414 -31.49 8.01 -9.24
CA ALA A 414 -31.31 7.20 -8.03
C ALA A 414 -30.19 6.16 -8.17
N ALA A 415 -29.99 5.62 -9.38
CA ALA A 415 -28.93 4.66 -9.66
C ALA A 415 -27.54 5.32 -9.63
N GLY A 416 -27.38 6.47 -10.28
CA GLY A 416 -26.15 7.24 -10.25
C GLY A 416 -25.82 7.78 -8.86
N GLN A 417 -26.82 8.19 -8.08
CA GLN A 417 -26.63 8.60 -6.69
C GLN A 417 -26.09 7.44 -5.83
N ALA A 418 -26.63 6.23 -6.00
CA ALA A 418 -26.17 5.04 -5.28
C ALA A 418 -24.73 4.66 -5.66
N GLU A 419 -24.37 4.74 -6.94
CA GLU A 419 -23.01 4.46 -7.42
C GLU A 419 -22.00 5.46 -6.84
N VAL A 420 -22.32 6.76 -6.87
CA VAL A 420 -21.48 7.82 -6.30
C VAL A 420 -21.37 7.67 -4.77
N ALA A 421 -22.48 7.37 -4.08
CA ALA A 421 -22.46 7.12 -2.64
C ALA A 421 -21.53 5.95 -2.27
N ARG A 422 -21.57 4.87 -3.05
CA ARG A 422 -20.64 3.73 -2.89
C ARG A 422 -19.19 4.18 -3.07
N ALA A 423 -18.89 4.84 -4.19
CA ALA A 423 -17.54 5.31 -4.49
C ALA A 423 -16.98 6.28 -3.44
N VAL A 424 -17.81 7.18 -2.92
CA VAL A 424 -17.45 8.15 -1.87
C VAL A 424 -17.25 7.46 -0.53
N GLY A 425 -18.21 6.64 -0.10
CA GLY A 425 -18.16 5.97 1.21
C GLY A 425 -16.97 5.01 1.33
N ILE A 426 -16.79 4.13 0.33
CA ILE A 426 -15.65 3.21 0.29
C ILE A 426 -14.33 3.96 0.12
N GLY A 427 -14.30 4.99 -0.74
CA GLY A 427 -13.13 5.84 -0.92
C GLY A 427 -12.69 6.52 0.37
N ALA A 428 -13.64 6.99 1.19
CA ALA A 428 -13.37 7.65 2.47
C ALA A 428 -12.73 6.68 3.47
N VAL A 429 -13.25 5.45 3.56
CA VAL A 429 -12.67 4.41 4.42
C VAL A 429 -11.24 4.07 4.01
N LYS A 430 -11.00 3.83 2.71
CA LYS A 430 -9.65 3.50 2.21
C LYS A 430 -8.68 4.65 2.40
N TYR A 431 -9.08 5.87 2.07
CA TYR A 431 -8.20 7.03 2.15
C TYR A 431 -7.84 7.40 3.59
N ALA A 432 -8.77 7.27 4.53
CA ALA A 432 -8.48 7.53 5.93
C ALA A 432 -7.40 6.59 6.49
N ASP A 433 -7.41 5.33 6.05
CA ASP A 433 -6.38 4.36 6.41
C ASP A 433 -5.04 4.62 5.72
N LEU A 434 -5.07 5.01 4.44
CA LEU A 434 -3.88 5.19 3.60
C LEU A 434 -3.19 6.55 3.75
N SER A 435 -3.91 7.60 4.17
CA SER A 435 -3.39 8.99 4.18
C SER A 435 -2.45 9.30 5.36
N GLY A 436 -2.46 8.46 6.39
CA GLY A 436 -1.53 8.51 7.51
C GLY A 436 -0.37 7.54 7.36
N ASP A 437 0.69 7.75 8.14
CA ASP A 437 1.75 6.75 8.25
C ASP A 437 1.18 5.42 8.77
N ARG A 438 1.42 4.33 8.04
CA ARG A 438 0.88 3.00 8.35
C ARG A 438 1.28 2.53 9.75
N GLU A 439 2.47 2.88 10.22
CA GLU A 439 3.00 2.46 11.53
C GLU A 439 2.25 3.10 12.69
N ARG A 440 1.57 4.22 12.46
CA ARG A 440 0.80 4.91 13.50
C ARG A 440 -0.58 4.28 13.65
N ASP A 441 -1.08 4.36 14.87
CA ASP A 441 -2.49 4.17 15.14
C ASP A 441 -3.29 5.32 14.50
N TYR A 442 -4.51 5.04 14.04
CA TYR A 442 -5.41 6.09 13.55
C TYR A 442 -6.77 6.02 14.23
N VAL A 443 -7.38 7.19 14.43
CA VAL A 443 -8.71 7.32 15.01
C VAL A 443 -9.75 7.35 13.90
N PHE A 444 -10.66 6.39 13.92
CA PHE A 444 -11.79 6.29 13.01
C PHE A 444 -12.87 7.31 13.38
N ALA A 445 -13.17 8.25 12.47
CA ALA A 445 -14.13 9.32 12.71
C ALA A 445 -14.87 9.72 11.42
N TRP A 446 -16.17 9.43 11.34
CA TRP A 446 -17.00 9.67 10.16
C TRP A 446 -16.95 11.14 9.68
N ASP A 447 -17.20 12.08 10.59
CA ASP A 447 -17.25 13.51 10.29
C ASP A 447 -15.97 14.00 9.62
N ARG A 448 -14.82 13.44 10.02
CA ARG A 448 -13.51 13.79 9.44
C ARG A 448 -13.29 13.12 8.10
N MET A 449 -13.68 11.86 7.96
CA MET A 449 -13.40 11.05 6.76
C MET A 449 -14.28 11.45 5.57
N LEU A 450 -15.51 11.88 5.84
CA LEU A 450 -16.48 12.33 4.84
C LEU A 450 -16.51 13.86 4.65
N ALA A 451 -15.59 14.59 5.29
CA ALA A 451 -15.51 16.04 5.14
C ALA A 451 -15.14 16.45 3.70
N TYR A 452 -15.80 17.49 3.21
CA TYR A 452 -15.51 18.11 1.90
C TYR A 452 -14.25 18.97 1.89
N GLU A 453 -13.73 19.30 3.07
CA GLU A 453 -12.54 20.12 3.24
C GLU A 453 -11.44 19.32 3.95
N GLY A 454 -10.20 19.71 3.70
CA GLY A 454 -9.02 19.03 4.24
C GLY A 454 -8.59 17.82 3.43
N ASN A 455 -7.66 17.07 4.00
CA ASN A 455 -7.02 15.92 3.35
C ASN A 455 -7.92 14.67 3.43
N THR A 456 -8.94 14.60 2.57
CA THR A 456 -9.93 13.50 2.48
C THR A 456 -10.10 12.98 1.06
N SER A 457 -10.60 11.76 0.88
CA SER A 457 -10.95 11.26 -0.46
C SER A 457 -12.04 12.09 -1.11
N VAL A 458 -13.02 12.56 -0.32
CA VAL A 458 -14.17 13.32 -0.81
C VAL A 458 -13.70 14.61 -1.48
N TYR A 459 -12.73 15.30 -0.88
CA TYR A 459 -12.09 16.48 -1.47
C TYR A 459 -11.42 16.15 -2.82
N LEU A 460 -10.67 15.04 -2.89
CA LEU A 460 -10.00 14.61 -4.13
C LEU A 460 -10.99 14.20 -5.23
N GLN A 461 -12.00 13.40 -4.89
CA GLN A 461 -13.04 12.96 -5.81
C GLN A 461 -13.84 14.17 -6.32
N TYR A 462 -14.13 15.15 -5.46
CA TYR A 462 -14.80 16.39 -5.85
C TYR A 462 -13.92 17.26 -6.77
N ALA A 463 -12.62 17.38 -6.49
CA ALA A 463 -11.69 18.05 -7.39
C ALA A 463 -11.66 17.36 -8.77
N HIS A 464 -11.66 16.02 -8.80
CA HIS A 464 -11.76 15.24 -10.04
C HIS A 464 -13.08 15.53 -10.79
N ALA A 465 -14.24 15.38 -10.14
CA ALA A 465 -15.54 15.64 -10.77
C ALA A 465 -15.66 17.09 -11.28
N ARG A 466 -15.02 18.06 -10.62
CA ARG A 466 -14.94 19.45 -11.07
C ARG A 466 -14.13 19.59 -12.36
N THR A 467 -12.98 18.92 -12.48
CA THR A 467 -12.21 18.90 -13.74
C THR A 467 -13.07 18.34 -14.89
N GLN A 468 -13.77 17.23 -14.65
CA GLN A 468 -14.67 16.60 -15.61
C GLN A 468 -15.82 17.52 -16.02
N SER A 469 -16.40 18.25 -15.07
CA SER A 469 -17.44 19.26 -15.33
C SER A 469 -16.96 20.38 -16.26
N LEU A 470 -15.73 20.87 -16.07
CA LEU A 470 -15.15 21.90 -16.94
C LEU A 470 -14.91 21.38 -18.35
N LEU A 471 -14.38 20.17 -18.48
CA LEU A 471 -14.11 19.54 -19.78
C LEU A 471 -15.39 19.30 -20.57
N ARG A 472 -16.47 18.83 -19.92
CA ARG A 472 -17.80 18.72 -20.55
C ARG A 472 -18.32 20.06 -21.04
N LYS A 473 -18.27 21.09 -20.19
CA LYS A 473 -18.69 22.46 -20.56
C LYS A 473 -17.85 23.07 -21.69
N ALA A 474 -16.59 22.66 -21.81
CA ALA A 474 -15.72 23.13 -22.87
C ALA A 474 -16.01 22.50 -24.23
N GLY A 475 -16.71 21.36 -24.28
CA GLY A 475 -16.91 20.57 -25.49
C GLY A 475 -15.70 19.73 -25.90
N GLY A 476 -14.81 19.41 -24.94
CA GLY A 476 -13.57 18.67 -25.18
C GLY A 476 -12.32 19.53 -25.26
N LEU A 477 -11.18 18.88 -25.54
CA LEU A 477 -9.87 19.51 -25.60
C LEU A 477 -9.58 20.00 -27.03
N PRO A 478 -9.26 21.29 -27.24
CA PRO A 478 -8.85 21.79 -28.55
C PRO A 478 -7.50 21.17 -28.99
N GLU A 479 -7.42 20.75 -30.25
CA GLU A 479 -6.18 20.24 -30.86
C GLU A 479 -5.14 21.34 -31.10
N GLY A 480 -3.86 20.96 -31.20
CA GLY A 480 -2.80 21.81 -31.76
C GLY A 480 -2.21 22.90 -30.85
N THR A 481 -2.78 23.21 -29.68
CA THR A 481 -2.23 24.26 -28.78
C THR A 481 -1.22 23.71 -27.78
N GLN A 482 -0.09 24.38 -27.58
CA GLN A 482 0.88 24.04 -26.52
C GLN A 482 0.36 24.46 -25.13
N VAL A 483 0.93 23.89 -24.07
CA VAL A 483 0.75 24.46 -22.72
C VAL A 483 1.47 25.80 -22.67
N ALA A 484 0.84 26.80 -22.07
CA ALA A 484 1.37 28.13 -21.82
C ALA A 484 1.12 28.51 -20.35
N LEU A 485 2.16 28.95 -19.65
CA LEU A 485 2.16 29.26 -18.22
C LEU A 485 2.37 30.77 -18.04
N GLU A 486 1.29 31.53 -18.15
CA GLU A 486 1.28 33.00 -18.05
C GLU A 486 1.08 33.50 -16.61
N ALA A 487 0.46 32.67 -15.75
CA ALA A 487 0.15 33.01 -14.36
C ALA A 487 0.92 32.13 -13.34
N PRO A 488 1.23 32.66 -12.14
CA PRO A 488 1.88 31.89 -11.09
C PRO A 488 1.15 30.60 -10.70
N ALA A 489 -0.20 30.62 -10.66
CA ALA A 489 -0.99 29.44 -10.34
C ALA A 489 -0.94 28.36 -11.43
N GLU A 490 -0.83 28.74 -12.71
CA GLU A 490 -0.61 27.80 -13.82
C GLU A 490 0.74 27.10 -13.65
N ARG A 491 1.80 27.88 -13.38
CA ARG A 491 3.14 27.35 -13.16
C ARG A 491 3.20 26.42 -11.94
N ALA A 492 2.57 26.80 -10.84
CA ALA A 492 2.53 25.99 -9.62
C ALA A 492 1.80 24.64 -9.86
N LEU A 493 0.70 24.65 -10.60
CA LEU A 493 0.00 23.42 -10.97
C LEU A 493 0.85 22.53 -11.90
N ALA A 494 1.49 23.11 -12.93
CA ALA A 494 2.37 22.38 -13.84
C ALA A 494 3.52 21.68 -13.10
N LEU A 495 4.15 22.35 -12.14
CA LEU A 495 5.16 21.73 -11.27
C LEU A 495 4.61 20.55 -10.48
N LYS A 496 3.41 20.67 -9.89
CA LYS A 496 2.80 19.55 -9.16
C LYS A 496 2.54 18.37 -10.08
N LEU A 497 2.03 18.60 -11.30
CA LEU A 497 1.75 17.53 -12.26
C LEU A 497 3.02 16.76 -12.66
N LEU A 498 4.16 17.44 -12.89
CA LEU A 498 5.43 16.78 -13.19
C LEU A 498 6.02 15.96 -12.04
N ARG A 499 5.56 16.19 -10.81
CA ARG A 499 6.06 15.49 -9.61
C ARG A 499 5.32 14.19 -9.30
N PHE A 500 4.42 13.74 -10.18
CA PHE A 500 3.69 12.49 -9.98
C PHE A 500 4.64 11.27 -9.86
N GLY A 501 5.66 11.20 -10.73
CA GLY A 501 6.67 10.13 -10.69
C GLY A 501 7.45 10.10 -9.37
N GLU A 502 7.81 11.26 -8.83
CA GLU A 502 8.50 11.38 -7.53
C GLU A 502 7.64 10.83 -6.39
N ALA A 503 6.34 11.18 -6.39
CA ALA A 503 5.41 10.71 -5.38
C ALA A 503 5.22 9.18 -5.43
N LEU A 504 5.15 8.60 -6.63
CA LEU A 504 5.10 7.15 -6.81
C LEU A 504 6.38 6.46 -6.38
N LYS A 505 7.55 7.00 -6.73
CA LYS A 505 8.85 6.47 -6.28
C LYS A 505 8.96 6.50 -4.76
N ALA A 506 8.52 7.59 -4.12
CA ALA A 506 8.49 7.70 -2.66
C ALA A 506 7.53 6.69 -2.01
N ALA A 507 6.34 6.47 -2.60
CA ALA A 507 5.37 5.51 -2.09
C ALA A 507 5.83 4.06 -2.24
N THR A 508 6.47 3.72 -3.37
CA THR A 508 6.93 2.35 -3.66
C THR A 508 8.21 1.99 -2.92
N SER A 509 9.20 2.89 -2.86
CA SER A 509 10.49 2.61 -2.21
C SER A 509 10.38 2.48 -0.69
N GLY A 510 9.41 3.19 -0.08
CA GLY A 510 9.17 3.13 1.37
C GLY A 510 7.96 2.29 1.78
N TYR A 511 7.31 1.59 0.83
CA TYR A 511 6.03 0.90 1.05
C TYR A 511 5.01 1.77 1.81
N ALA A 512 4.91 3.03 1.36
CA ALA A 512 4.30 4.14 2.08
C ALA A 512 3.23 4.86 1.23
N PRO A 513 2.02 4.27 1.06
CA PRO A 513 0.95 4.85 0.23
C PRO A 513 0.57 6.29 0.61
N HIS A 514 0.73 6.68 1.88
CA HIS A 514 0.45 8.04 2.37
C HIS A 514 1.22 9.14 1.64
N LYS A 515 2.41 8.83 1.08
CA LYS A 515 3.17 9.78 0.26
C LYS A 515 2.40 10.17 -1.00
N LEU A 516 1.72 9.20 -1.64
CA LEU A 516 0.87 9.46 -2.78
C LEU A 516 -0.40 10.22 -2.35
N CYS A 517 -1.02 9.88 -1.21
CA CYS A 517 -2.16 10.64 -0.68
C CYS A 517 -1.82 12.13 -0.49
N THR A 518 -0.70 12.43 0.19
CA THR A 518 -0.24 13.81 0.38
C THR A 518 -0.04 14.53 -0.96
N TYR A 519 0.60 13.88 -1.93
CA TYR A 519 0.79 14.44 -3.27
C TYR A 519 -0.54 14.77 -3.97
N LEU A 520 -1.51 13.84 -3.94
CA LEU A 520 -2.80 14.04 -4.60
C LEU A 520 -3.58 15.19 -3.95
N TYR A 521 -3.52 15.29 -2.62
CA TYR A 521 -4.10 16.41 -1.88
C TYR A 521 -3.49 17.74 -2.27
N GLU A 522 -2.16 17.85 -2.27
CA GLU A 522 -1.46 19.06 -2.68
C GLU A 522 -1.75 19.44 -4.14
N THR A 523 -1.92 18.45 -5.01
CA THR A 523 -2.28 18.66 -6.42
C THR A 523 -3.71 19.19 -6.56
N ALA A 524 -4.67 18.65 -5.80
CA ALA A 524 -6.04 19.15 -5.77
C ALA A 524 -6.15 20.57 -5.19
N VAL A 525 -5.33 20.89 -4.18
CA VAL A 525 -5.20 22.26 -3.64
C VAL A 525 -4.63 23.21 -4.69
N ALA A 526 -3.55 22.82 -5.38
CA ALA A 526 -2.97 23.63 -6.45
C ALA A 526 -3.95 23.86 -7.60
N PHE A 527 -4.74 22.83 -7.97
CA PHE A 527 -5.79 22.97 -8.96
C PHE A 527 -6.91 23.91 -8.52
N SER A 528 -7.33 23.85 -7.25
CA SER A 528 -8.36 24.74 -6.72
C SER A 528 -7.92 26.20 -6.82
N ARG A 529 -6.66 26.50 -6.44
CA ARG A 529 -6.07 27.83 -6.59
C ARG A 529 -6.00 28.28 -8.06
N PHE A 530 -5.53 27.40 -8.95
CA PHE A 530 -5.52 27.66 -10.39
C PHE A 530 -6.94 27.98 -10.91
N PHE A 531 -7.94 27.20 -10.52
CA PHE A 531 -9.32 27.39 -10.95
C PHE A 531 -9.91 28.74 -10.50
N GLU A 532 -9.57 29.19 -9.29
CA GLU A 532 -10.00 30.48 -8.74
C GLU A 532 -9.29 31.67 -9.40
N GLU A 533 -7.97 31.59 -9.57
CA GLU A 533 -7.16 32.70 -10.08
C GLU A 533 -7.14 32.80 -11.62
N CYS A 534 -7.36 31.69 -12.33
CA CYS A 534 -7.18 31.60 -13.78
C CYS A 534 -8.48 31.15 -14.48
N PRO A 535 -9.32 32.09 -14.98
CA PRO A 535 -10.57 31.73 -15.67
C PRO A 535 -10.34 30.79 -16.86
N VAL A 536 -10.82 29.55 -16.76
CA VAL A 536 -10.61 28.52 -17.80
C VAL A 536 -11.52 28.75 -19.01
N LEU A 537 -12.85 28.70 -18.82
CA LEU A 537 -13.81 28.81 -19.93
C LEU A 537 -13.94 30.22 -20.49
N LYS A 538 -13.66 31.23 -19.66
CA LYS A 538 -13.72 32.66 -20.01
C LYS A 538 -12.32 33.27 -20.21
N ALA A 539 -11.33 32.45 -20.57
CA ALA A 539 -9.99 32.96 -20.84
C ALA A 539 -10.02 34.03 -21.95
N SER A 540 -9.07 34.96 -21.90
CA SER A 540 -9.00 36.13 -22.78
C SER A 540 -8.77 35.79 -24.25
N SER A 541 -8.22 34.62 -24.56
CA SER A 541 -7.97 34.13 -25.92
C SER A 541 -8.30 32.65 -26.07
N PRO A 542 -8.57 32.17 -27.31
CA PRO A 542 -8.76 30.75 -27.59
C PRO A 542 -7.53 29.89 -27.25
N SER A 543 -6.31 30.40 -27.47
CA SER A 543 -5.07 29.69 -27.14
C SER A 543 -4.90 29.52 -25.63
N LEU A 544 -5.14 30.58 -24.85
CA LEU A 544 -5.07 30.51 -23.39
C LEU A 544 -6.15 29.59 -22.82
N ARG A 545 -7.38 29.64 -23.38
CA ARG A 545 -8.45 28.69 -23.03
C ARG A 545 -7.99 27.25 -23.26
N ALA A 546 -7.38 26.96 -24.41
CA ALA A 546 -6.89 25.62 -24.73
C ALA A 546 -5.75 25.17 -23.80
N SER A 547 -4.78 26.04 -23.48
CA SER A 547 -3.71 25.77 -22.50
C SER A 547 -4.30 25.41 -21.12
N ARG A 548 -5.23 26.21 -20.61
CA ARG A 548 -5.87 25.97 -19.31
C ARG A 548 -6.70 24.68 -19.27
N LEU A 549 -7.34 24.33 -20.39
CA LEU A 549 -8.03 23.05 -20.52
C LEU A 549 -7.05 21.88 -20.51
N ARG A 550 -5.85 22.02 -21.11
CA ARG A 550 -4.79 21.00 -21.02
C ARG A 550 -4.33 20.74 -19.59
N LEU A 551 -4.08 21.80 -18.81
CA LEU A 551 -3.77 21.67 -17.38
C LEU A 551 -4.91 21.00 -16.60
N THR A 552 -6.16 21.34 -16.93
CA THR A 552 -7.36 20.72 -16.33
C THR A 552 -7.45 19.23 -16.67
N THR A 553 -7.19 18.84 -17.92
CA THR A 553 -7.16 17.44 -18.37
C THR A 553 -6.08 16.65 -17.66
N LEU A 554 -4.86 17.19 -17.59
CA LEU A 554 -3.75 16.52 -16.89
C LEU A 554 -4.03 16.36 -15.40
N THR A 555 -4.65 17.36 -14.77
CA THR A 555 -5.09 17.25 -13.37
C THR A 555 -6.11 16.13 -13.20
N SER A 556 -7.10 16.05 -14.10
CA SER A 556 -8.09 14.97 -14.08
C SER A 556 -7.41 13.60 -14.17
N HIS A 557 -6.53 13.39 -15.15
CA HIS A 557 -5.84 12.13 -15.33
C HIS A 557 -4.95 11.78 -14.13
N THR A 558 -4.25 12.77 -13.56
CA THR A 558 -3.38 12.59 -12.39
C THR A 558 -4.18 12.15 -11.16
N LEU A 559 -5.30 12.83 -10.88
CA LEU A 559 -6.17 12.47 -9.75
C LEU A 559 -6.81 11.09 -9.96
N ALA A 560 -7.33 10.81 -11.16
CA ALA A 560 -7.94 9.52 -11.48
C ALA A 560 -6.94 8.37 -11.35
N LEU A 561 -5.76 8.51 -11.97
CA LEU A 561 -4.70 7.49 -11.91
C LEU A 561 -4.21 7.30 -10.48
N GLY A 562 -3.88 8.39 -9.77
CA GLY A 562 -3.41 8.30 -8.39
C GLY A 562 -4.42 7.66 -7.43
N LEU A 563 -5.70 8.03 -7.53
CA LEU A 563 -6.77 7.39 -6.75
C LEU A 563 -6.91 5.91 -7.12
N SER A 564 -6.85 5.56 -8.40
CA SER A 564 -6.94 4.16 -8.84
C SER A 564 -5.80 3.28 -8.31
N LEU A 565 -4.60 3.84 -8.16
CA LEU A 565 -3.44 3.15 -7.57
C LEU A 565 -3.59 2.94 -6.05
N LEU A 566 -4.39 3.77 -5.38
CA LEU A 566 -4.83 3.57 -3.99
C LEU A 566 -6.08 2.66 -3.91
N GLY A 567 -6.57 2.17 -5.05
CA GLY A 567 -7.82 1.41 -5.15
C GLY A 567 -9.07 2.23 -4.84
N ILE A 568 -9.03 3.54 -5.03
CA ILE A 568 -10.15 4.46 -4.80
C ILE A 568 -10.73 4.88 -6.14
N GLU A 569 -12.05 4.82 -6.26
CA GLU A 569 -12.76 5.25 -7.47
C GLU A 569 -12.80 6.79 -7.57
N ALA A 570 -12.64 7.32 -8.78
CA ALA A 570 -12.67 8.75 -9.08
C ALA A 570 -13.90 9.07 -9.94
N PRO A 571 -15.07 9.33 -9.35
CA PRO A 571 -16.30 9.54 -10.11
C PRO A 571 -16.22 10.80 -11.00
N ASP A 572 -16.83 10.75 -12.18
CA ASP A 572 -16.88 11.87 -13.13
C ASP A 572 -17.90 12.96 -12.76
N ARG A 573 -18.79 12.63 -11.82
CA ARG A 573 -19.87 13.49 -11.31
C ARG A 573 -20.04 13.21 -9.81
N LEU A 574 -20.26 14.28 -9.05
CA LEU A 574 -20.53 14.28 -7.61
C LEU A 574 -21.70 15.20 -7.34
#